data_AF-A0A5A8CVT9-F1
#
_entry.id   AF-A0A5A8CVT9-F1
#
_cell.length_a   1.000
_cell.length_b   1.000
_cell.length_c   1.000
_cell.angle_alpha   90.00
_cell.angle_beta   90.00
_cell.angle_gamma   90.00
#
_symmetry.space_group_name_H-M   'P 1'
#
loop_
_entity.id
_entity.type
_entity.pdbx_description
1 polymer ?
#
loop_
_entity_poly.entity_id
_entity_poly.type
_entity_poly.pdbx_seq_one_letter_code
_entity_poly.pdbx_strand_id
1 'polypeptide(L)'
;MAAASERREGLRKSAPARRVNSKQYSQLNVNFSAIGAQVERLRVRLGQVEAEIKADAEGMEAYSQRLRRVQLEQELIRVRLKRNKEWASQFATNVGPFEAKYDKLTGEIGTLYDAAKDKHARAVQLLVDEFRYHPAFRRPGDDFSAVPFRPA
;
A
#
# COMPACT_ATOMS: atom_id res chain seq x y z
N MET A 1 93.85 -73.76 -11.08
CA MET A 1 92.55 -74.34 -11.50
C MET A 1 91.61 -73.15 -11.74
N ALA A 2 91.52 -72.66 -12.98
CA ALA A 2 90.52 -73.04 -14.00
C ALA A 2 89.16 -72.37 -13.70
N ALA A 3 88.49 -71.59 -14.57
CA ALA A 3 88.63 -71.41 -16.01
C ALA A 3 88.04 -70.06 -16.47
N ALA A 4 88.53 -69.54 -17.59
CA ALA A 4 87.90 -68.51 -18.40
C ALA A 4 86.78 -69.11 -19.27
N SER A 5 85.69 -68.34 -19.49
CA SER A 5 84.61 -68.49 -20.51
C SER A 5 83.34 -67.86 -19.91
N GLU A 6 82.53 -66.99 -20.50
CA GLU A 6 82.37 -66.46 -21.86
C GLU A 6 81.43 -65.24 -21.76
N ARG A 7 81.62 -64.28 -22.68
CA ARG A 7 80.68 -63.18 -22.98
C ARG A 7 79.25 -63.69 -23.14
N ARG A 8 78.26 -63.06 -22.50
CA ARG A 8 76.94 -62.74 -23.12
C ARG A 8 76.34 -61.47 -22.52
N GLU A 9 76.58 -60.34 -23.18
CA GLU A 9 75.69 -59.18 -23.14
C GLU A 9 74.29 -59.62 -23.61
N GLY A 10 73.44 -59.97 -22.66
CA GLY A 10 72.02 -60.17 -22.90
C GLY A 10 71.33 -58.82 -23.01
N LEU A 11 71.25 -58.27 -24.24
CA LEU A 11 70.30 -57.22 -24.59
C LEU A 11 68.90 -57.64 -24.10
N ARG A 12 68.46 -57.08 -22.96
CA ARG A 12 67.05 -57.05 -22.61
C ARG A 12 66.38 -56.18 -23.67
N LYS A 13 65.83 -56.82 -24.71
CA LYS A 13 64.97 -56.16 -25.70
C LYS A 13 63.84 -55.50 -24.92
N SER A 14 63.90 -54.18 -24.78
CA SER A 14 62.77 -53.39 -24.33
C SER A 14 61.60 -53.73 -25.25
N ALA A 15 60.43 -53.99 -24.66
CA ALA A 15 59.21 -54.20 -25.42
C ALA A 15 59.09 -53.08 -26.48
N PRO A 16 58.71 -53.40 -27.73
CA PRO A 16 58.67 -52.39 -28.77
C PRO A 16 57.76 -51.27 -28.29
N ALA A 17 58.30 -50.06 -28.18
CA ALA A 17 57.51 -48.86 -27.93
C ALA A 17 56.37 -48.90 -28.93
N ARG A 18 55.13 -49.07 -28.42
CA ARG A 18 53.94 -49.14 -29.25
C ARG A 18 53.95 -47.86 -30.08
N ARG A 19 54.31 -47.95 -31.36
CA ARG A 19 54.33 -46.80 -32.27
C ARG A 19 52.89 -46.37 -32.43
N VAL A 20 52.49 -45.43 -31.58
CA VAL A 20 51.18 -44.80 -31.67
C VAL A 20 51.14 -44.15 -33.05
N ASN A 21 50.15 -44.54 -33.84
CA ASN A 21 50.01 -44.08 -35.22
C ASN A 21 49.82 -42.54 -35.19
N SER A 22 50.47 -41.79 -36.09
CA SER A 22 50.35 -40.32 -36.12
C SER A 22 48.89 -39.85 -36.23
N LYS A 23 48.05 -40.65 -36.90
CA LYS A 23 46.59 -40.46 -36.95
C LYS A 23 45.92 -40.58 -35.58
N GLN A 24 46.36 -41.51 -34.73
CA GLN A 24 45.84 -41.68 -33.36
C GLN A 24 46.28 -40.51 -32.46
N TYR A 25 47.51 -40.01 -32.59
CA TYR A 25 47.94 -38.78 -31.90
C TYR A 25 47.15 -37.55 -32.33
N SER A 26 46.91 -37.40 -33.64
CA SER A 26 46.09 -36.30 -34.18
C SER A 26 44.66 -36.37 -33.64
N GLN A 27 44.04 -37.55 -33.66
CA GLN A 27 42.69 -37.75 -33.10
C GLN A 27 42.65 -37.48 -31.59
N LEU A 28 43.66 -37.90 -30.83
CA LEU A 28 43.76 -37.61 -29.40
C LEU A 28 43.91 -36.11 -29.13
N ASN A 29 44.71 -35.38 -29.91
CA ASN A 29 44.85 -33.93 -29.77
C ASN A 29 43.56 -33.18 -30.11
N VAL A 30 42.84 -33.61 -31.16
CA VAL A 30 41.53 -33.04 -31.51
C VAL A 30 40.53 -33.31 -30.39
N ASN A 31 40.49 -34.52 -29.85
CA ASN A 31 39.60 -34.87 -28.74
C ASN A 31 39.95 -34.09 -27.46
N PHE A 32 41.23 -33.94 -27.15
CA PHE A 32 41.69 -33.17 -26.00
C PHE A 32 41.35 -31.68 -26.13
N SER A 33 41.52 -31.11 -27.32
CA SER A 33 41.10 -29.74 -27.64
C SER A 33 39.58 -29.57 -27.51
N ALA A 34 38.80 -30.53 -28.02
CA ALA A 34 37.35 -30.51 -27.92
C ALA A 34 36.86 -30.60 -26.46
N ILE A 35 37.49 -31.46 -25.64
CA ILE A 35 37.22 -31.56 -24.20
C ILE A 35 37.61 -30.27 -23.50
N GLY A 36 38.79 -29.70 -23.79
CA GLY A 36 39.23 -28.42 -23.24
C GLY A 36 38.24 -27.29 -23.54
N ALA A 37 37.75 -27.20 -24.77
CA ALA A 37 36.72 -26.24 -25.16
C ALA A 37 35.38 -26.48 -24.45
N GLN A 38 35.00 -27.73 -24.20
CA GLN A 38 33.81 -28.05 -23.40
C GLN A 38 33.97 -27.65 -21.93
N VAL A 39 35.12 -27.95 -21.32
CA VAL A 39 35.43 -27.57 -19.93
C VAL A 39 35.41 -26.05 -19.78
N GLU A 40 35.96 -25.32 -20.75
CA GLU A 40 35.95 -23.85 -20.71
C GLU A 40 34.53 -23.29 -20.82
N ARG A 41 33.70 -23.85 -21.72
CA ARG A 41 32.28 -23.48 -21.79
C ARG A 41 31.53 -23.75 -20.48
N LEU A 42 31.82 -24.86 -19.81
CA LEU A 42 31.21 -25.18 -18.51
C LEU A 42 31.66 -24.21 -17.42
N ARG A 43 32.92 -23.79 -17.41
CA ARG A 43 33.42 -22.76 -16.47
C ARG A 43 32.72 -21.42 -16.67
N VAL A 44 32.59 -20.98 -17.92
CA VAL A 44 31.87 -19.74 -18.24
C VAL A 44 30.42 -19.82 -17.77
N ARG A 45 29.73 -20.94 -18.04
CA ARG A 45 28.35 -21.16 -17.59
C ARG A 45 28.23 -21.22 -16.06
N LEU A 46 29.19 -21.84 -15.38
CA LEU A 46 29.22 -21.88 -13.92
C LEU A 46 29.32 -20.46 -13.35
N GLY A 47 30.23 -19.62 -13.88
CA GLY A 47 30.34 -18.22 -13.46
C GLY A 47 29.10 -17.39 -13.77
N GLN A 48 28.39 -17.66 -14.88
CA GLN A 48 27.11 -17.03 -15.19
C GLN A 48 26.04 -17.40 -14.16
N VAL A 49 25.90 -18.69 -13.86
CA VAL A 49 24.92 -19.19 -12.88
C VAL A 49 25.24 -18.65 -11.48
N GLU A 50 26.51 -18.57 -11.09
CA GLU A 50 26.91 -17.96 -9.80
C GLU A 50 26.53 -16.47 -9.72
N ALA A 51 26.70 -15.73 -10.82
CA ALA A 51 26.28 -14.33 -10.90
C ALA A 51 24.75 -14.18 -10.84
N GLU A 52 24.00 -15.05 -11.52
CA GLU A 52 22.53 -15.09 -11.47
C GLU A 52 22.03 -15.42 -10.06
N ILE A 53 22.59 -16.43 -9.40
CA ILE A 53 22.24 -16.79 -8.01
C ILE A 53 22.47 -15.62 -7.07
N LYS A 54 23.57 -14.88 -7.24
CA LYS A 54 23.85 -13.71 -6.42
C LYS A 54 22.83 -12.59 -6.67
N ALA A 55 22.51 -12.31 -7.93
CA ALA A 55 21.50 -11.31 -8.29
C ALA A 55 20.11 -11.68 -7.75
N ASP A 56 19.73 -12.96 -7.81
CA ASP A 56 18.48 -13.45 -7.27
C ASP A 56 18.43 -13.34 -5.74
N ALA A 57 19.53 -13.62 -5.04
CA ALA A 57 19.62 -13.46 -3.59
C ALA A 57 19.44 -11.98 -3.17
N GLU A 58 20.07 -11.04 -3.89
CA GLU A 58 19.88 -9.61 -3.69
C GLU A 58 18.43 -9.18 -4.01
N GLY A 59 17.85 -9.72 -5.08
CA GLY A 59 16.47 -9.48 -5.47
C GLY A 59 15.47 -9.97 -4.42
N MET A 60 15.67 -11.16 -3.84
CA MET A 60 14.82 -11.72 -2.80
C MET A 60 14.71 -10.81 -1.58
N GLU A 61 15.82 -10.21 -1.15
CA GLU A 61 15.80 -9.28 -0.02
C GLU A 61 14.94 -8.05 -0.35
N ALA A 62 15.16 -7.44 -1.52
CA ALA A 62 14.40 -6.28 -1.97
C ALA A 62 12.88 -6.58 -2.06
N TYR A 63 12.52 -7.75 -2.61
CA TYR A 63 11.13 -8.19 -2.66
C TYR A 63 10.53 -8.41 -1.28
N SER A 64 11.29 -8.99 -0.35
CA SER A 64 10.82 -9.21 1.03
C SER A 64 10.51 -7.88 1.74
N GLN A 65 11.35 -6.86 1.55
CA GLN A 65 11.14 -5.52 2.10
C GLN A 65 9.90 -4.86 1.49
N ARG A 66 9.75 -4.98 0.16
CA ARG A 66 8.58 -4.46 -0.55
C ARG A 66 7.29 -5.13 -0.08
N LEU A 67 7.32 -6.45 0.09
CA LEU A 67 6.16 -7.22 0.55
C LEU A 67 5.74 -6.80 1.96
N ARG A 68 6.69 -6.65 2.89
CA ARG A 68 6.42 -6.13 4.24
C ARG A 68 5.77 -4.75 4.21
N ARG A 69 6.27 -3.85 3.36
CA ARG A 69 5.71 -2.51 3.22
C ARG A 69 4.26 -2.56 2.72
N VAL A 70 3.97 -3.35 1.69
CA VAL A 70 2.62 -3.50 1.16
C VAL A 70 1.66 -4.11 2.20
N GLN A 71 2.13 -5.09 2.98
CA GLN A 71 1.34 -5.67 4.08
C GLN A 71 1.00 -4.61 5.16
N LEU A 72 1.97 -3.79 5.56
CA LEU A 72 1.73 -2.69 6.51
C LEU A 72 0.74 -1.65 5.95
N GLU A 73 0.90 -1.27 4.69
CA GLU A 73 -0.02 -0.36 4.00
C GLU A 73 -1.44 -0.94 3.94
N GLN A 74 -1.57 -2.24 3.64
CA GLN A 74 -2.85 -2.93 3.62
C GLN A 74 -3.53 -2.91 4.99
N GLU A 75 -2.80 -3.23 6.06
CA GLU A 75 -3.35 -3.21 7.42
C GLU A 75 -3.78 -1.80 7.84
N LEU A 76 -2.97 -0.78 7.53
CA LEU A 76 -3.31 0.61 7.81
C LEU A 76 -4.58 1.04 7.06
N ILE A 77 -4.73 0.67 5.79
CA ILE A 77 -5.93 0.94 5.01
C ILE A 77 -7.15 0.23 5.59
N ARG A 78 -7.02 -1.05 6.00
CA ARG A 78 -8.12 -1.80 6.65
C ARG A 78 -8.60 -1.13 7.92
N VAL A 79 -7.67 -0.68 8.77
CA VAL A 79 -8.01 0.06 10.01
C VAL A 79 -8.73 1.36 9.69
N ARG A 80 -8.23 2.14 8.71
CA ARG A 80 -8.89 3.38 8.28
C ARG A 80 -10.28 3.13 7.71
N LEU A 81 -10.45 2.09 6.90
CA LEU A 81 -11.74 1.71 6.35
C LEU A 81 -12.74 1.37 7.45
N LYS A 82 -12.32 0.57 8.45
CA LYS A 82 -13.17 0.21 9.59
C LYS A 82 -13.60 1.46 10.36
N ARG A 83 -12.64 2.33 10.72
CA ARG A 83 -12.94 3.60 11.41
C ARG A 83 -13.87 4.50 10.60
N ASN A 84 -13.67 4.61 9.29
CA ASN A 84 -14.53 5.42 8.42
C ASN A 84 -15.94 4.86 8.34
N LYS A 85 -16.11 3.53 8.30
CA LYS A 85 -17.43 2.88 8.34
C LYS A 85 -18.15 3.13 9.67
N GLU A 86 -17.43 3.00 10.79
CA GLU A 86 -17.96 3.31 12.11
C GLU A 86 -18.39 4.78 12.21
N TRP A 87 -17.54 5.69 11.74
CA TRP A 87 -17.83 7.12 11.70
C TRP A 87 -19.04 7.44 10.82
N ALA A 88 -19.15 6.85 9.62
CA ALA A 88 -20.29 7.06 8.72
C ALA A 88 -21.61 6.54 9.32
N SER A 89 -21.57 5.40 10.02
CA SER A 89 -22.74 4.87 10.74
C SER A 89 -23.20 5.81 11.84
N GLN A 90 -22.26 6.34 12.63
CA GLN A 90 -22.55 7.35 13.66
C GLN A 90 -23.03 8.68 13.06
N PHE A 91 -22.50 9.07 11.89
CA PHE A 91 -22.92 10.28 11.19
C PHE A 91 -24.38 10.19 10.75
N ALA A 92 -24.80 9.07 10.15
CA ALA A 92 -26.21 8.87 9.81
C ALA A 92 -27.12 8.91 11.05
N THR A 93 -26.66 8.36 12.18
CA THR A 93 -27.44 8.28 13.42
C THR A 93 -27.54 9.62 14.15
N ASN A 94 -26.45 10.38 14.19
CA ASN A 94 -26.36 11.60 14.99
C ASN A 94 -26.59 12.86 14.17
N VAL A 95 -26.06 12.92 12.94
CA VAL A 95 -26.07 14.10 12.06
C VAL A 95 -27.26 14.14 11.11
N GLY A 96 -27.71 13.00 10.59
CA GLY A 96 -28.97 12.96 9.82
C GLY A 96 -30.17 13.60 10.56
N PRO A 97 -30.40 13.31 11.86
CA PRO A 97 -31.45 13.98 12.61
C PRO A 97 -31.15 15.44 12.96
N PHE A 98 -29.92 15.94 12.81
CA PHE A 98 -29.61 17.34 13.10
C PHE A 98 -30.27 18.29 12.10
N GLU A 99 -30.29 17.96 10.81
CA GLU A 99 -31.04 18.75 9.80
C GLU A 99 -32.54 18.78 10.15
N ALA A 100 -33.14 17.61 10.41
CA ALA A 100 -34.54 17.53 10.79
C ALA A 100 -34.85 18.29 12.10
N LYS A 101 -33.94 18.23 13.09
CA LYS A 101 -34.07 19.02 14.33
C LYS A 101 -33.93 20.51 14.07
N TYR A 102 -33.04 20.91 13.19
CA TYR A 102 -32.81 22.30 12.83
C TYR A 102 -34.02 22.91 12.12
N ASP A 103 -34.60 22.20 11.15
CA ASP A 103 -35.83 22.62 10.46
C ASP A 103 -37.00 22.73 11.44
N LYS A 104 -37.14 21.73 12.32
CA LYS A 104 -38.16 21.74 13.38
C LYS A 104 -38.01 22.94 14.32
N LEU A 105 -36.81 23.19 14.83
CA LEU A 105 -36.54 24.33 15.72
C LEU A 105 -36.82 25.66 15.03
N THR A 106 -36.42 25.81 13.77
CA THR A 106 -36.66 27.02 12.99
C THR A 106 -38.17 27.25 12.78
N GLY A 107 -38.93 26.17 12.54
CA GLY A 107 -40.39 26.22 12.48
C GLY A 107 -41.05 26.60 13.82
N GLU A 108 -40.62 26.00 14.92
CA GLU A 108 -41.11 26.30 16.28
C GLU A 108 -40.80 27.75 16.70
N ILE A 109 -39.64 28.28 16.31
CA ILE A 109 -39.32 29.69 16.52
C ILE A 109 -40.32 30.58 15.77
N GLY A 110 -40.63 30.25 14.52
CA GLY A 110 -41.62 30.97 13.72
C GLY A 110 -42.99 31.04 14.40
N THR A 111 -43.52 29.89 14.85
CA THR A 111 -44.82 29.84 15.53
C THR A 111 -44.82 30.59 16.86
N LEU A 112 -43.70 30.57 17.61
CA LEU A 112 -43.55 31.33 18.85
C LEU A 112 -43.60 32.84 18.60
N TYR A 113 -42.93 33.31 17.55
CA TYR A 113 -42.98 34.72 17.15
C TYR A 113 -44.37 35.17 16.75
N ASP A 114 -45.10 34.35 15.98
CA ASP A 114 -46.47 34.66 15.59
C ASP A 114 -47.41 34.69 16.80
N ALA A 115 -47.29 33.73 17.71
CA ALA A 115 -48.05 33.73 18.96
C ALA A 115 -47.72 34.94 19.86
N ALA A 116 -46.47 35.39 19.89
CA ALA A 116 -46.06 36.58 20.62
C ALA A 116 -46.69 37.85 20.02
N LYS A 117 -46.75 37.98 18.69
CA LYS A 117 -47.44 39.08 18.00
C LYS A 117 -48.92 39.13 18.34
N ASP A 118 -49.60 37.98 18.28
CA ASP A 118 -51.04 37.90 18.60
C ASP A 118 -51.31 38.29 20.05
N LYS A 119 -50.50 37.80 20.99
CA LYS A 119 -50.64 38.16 22.42
C LYS A 119 -50.34 39.63 22.65
N HIS A 120 -49.34 40.20 21.97
CA HIS A 120 -49.04 41.62 22.06
C HIS A 120 -50.22 42.47 21.55
N ALA A 121 -50.80 42.12 20.40
CA ALA A 121 -51.98 42.80 19.87
C ALA A 121 -53.17 42.74 20.84
N ARG A 122 -53.44 41.56 21.44
CA ARG A 122 -54.48 41.40 22.45
C ARG A 122 -54.21 42.22 23.72
N ALA A 123 -52.95 42.27 24.16
CA ALA A 123 -52.56 43.06 25.33
C ALA A 123 -52.77 44.56 25.09
N VAL A 124 -52.42 45.06 23.90
CA VAL A 124 -52.70 46.45 23.51
C VAL A 124 -54.20 46.71 23.50
N GLN A 125 -55.01 45.80 22.97
CA GLN A 125 -56.47 45.94 22.98
C GLN A 125 -57.03 46.00 24.42
N LEU A 126 -56.56 45.14 25.31
CA LEU A 126 -56.95 45.16 26.72
C LEU A 126 -56.61 46.50 27.41
N LEU A 127 -55.45 47.07 27.10
CA LEU A 127 -55.08 48.39 27.61
C LEU A 127 -56.04 49.49 27.12
N VAL A 128 -56.49 49.41 25.87
CA VAL A 128 -57.49 50.36 25.31
C VAL A 128 -58.81 50.22 26.08
N ASP A 129 -59.28 48.99 26.25
CA ASP A 129 -60.61 48.71 26.79
C ASP A 129 -60.70 48.99 28.30
N GLU A 130 -59.73 48.51 29.11
CA GLU A 130 -59.79 48.61 30.58
C GLU A 130 -59.10 49.84 31.16
N PHE A 131 -58.06 50.35 30.49
CA PHE A 131 -57.21 51.41 31.03
C PHE A 131 -57.30 52.72 30.24
N ARG A 132 -58.20 52.80 29.23
CA ARG A 132 -58.37 53.96 28.34
C ARG A 132 -57.06 54.38 27.66
N TYR A 133 -56.20 53.39 27.39
CA TYR A 133 -54.96 53.63 26.67
C TYR A 133 -55.25 54.16 25.26
N HIS A 134 -54.54 55.22 24.85
CA HIS A 134 -54.65 55.74 23.49
C HIS A 134 -53.36 55.37 22.72
N PRO A 135 -53.47 54.66 21.57
CA PRO A 135 -52.31 54.19 20.80
C PRO A 135 -51.34 55.29 20.35
N ALA A 136 -51.79 56.55 20.30
CA ALA A 136 -50.98 57.72 19.92
C ALA A 136 -49.94 58.11 21.00
N PHE A 137 -50.11 57.65 22.24
CA PHE A 137 -49.14 57.86 23.33
C PHE A 137 -48.14 56.71 23.48
N ARG A 138 -48.07 55.80 22.48
CA ARG A 138 -47.07 54.74 22.43
C ARG A 138 -45.67 55.33 22.41
N ARG A 139 -44.74 54.75 23.18
CA ARG A 139 -43.34 55.20 23.15
C ARG A 139 -42.69 54.76 21.84
N PRO A 140 -41.83 55.60 21.22
CA PRO A 140 -41.02 55.17 20.10
C PRO A 140 -40.18 53.95 20.51
N GLY A 141 -40.37 52.82 19.81
CA GLY A 141 -39.68 51.55 20.11
C GLY A 141 -40.52 50.48 20.82
N ASP A 142 -41.76 50.77 21.22
CA ASP A 142 -42.66 49.76 21.77
C ASP A 142 -43.20 48.78 20.70
N ASP A 143 -42.89 48.98 19.41
CA ASP A 143 -43.29 48.09 18.31
C ASP A 143 -42.59 46.72 18.36
N PHE A 144 -43.40 45.66 18.28
CA PHE A 144 -42.88 44.30 18.16
C PHE A 144 -42.29 44.10 16.75
N SER A 145 -40.99 44.32 16.62
CA SER A 145 -40.25 44.34 15.34
C SER A 145 -39.45 43.06 15.06
N ALA A 146 -39.65 42.00 15.84
CA ALA A 146 -38.85 40.80 15.72
C ALA A 146 -39.23 39.96 14.49
N VAL A 147 -38.23 39.68 13.66
CA VAL A 147 -38.34 38.82 12.48
C VAL A 147 -37.74 37.46 12.83
N PRO A 148 -38.48 36.33 12.69
CA PRO A 148 -37.92 35.02 12.95
C PRO A 148 -36.76 34.75 11.99
N PHE A 149 -35.64 34.25 12.52
CA PHE A 149 -34.51 33.82 11.71
C PHE A 149 -34.95 32.70 10.77
N ARG A 150 -34.75 32.89 9.46
CA ARG A 150 -34.93 31.86 8.43
C ARG A 150 -33.61 31.75 7.67
N PRO A 151 -32.84 30.67 7.84
CA PRO A 151 -31.67 30.40 7.01
C PRO A 151 -32.16 30.16 5.56
N ALA A 152 -31.46 30.76 4.59
CA ALA A 152 -31.76 30.66 3.16
C ALA A 152 -31.38 29.29 2.60
#